data_AF-A0AAN0LV87-F1
#
_entry.id   AF-A0AAN0LV87-F1
#
_cell.length_a   1.000
_cell.length_b   1.000
_cell.length_c   1.000
_cell.angle_alpha   90.00
_cell.angle_beta   90.00
_cell.angle_gamma   90.00
#
_symmetry.space_group_name_H-M   'P 1'
#
loop_
_entity.id
_entity.type
_entity.pdbx_description
1 polymer ?
#
loop_
_entity_poly.entity_id
_entity_poly.type
_entity_poly.pdbx_seq_one_letter_code
_entity_poly.pdbx_strand_id
1 'polypeptide(L)'
;MKYTGGWSKSTGYPDRFSNGDEHWVNLKPGDKPYLEVNFIGNKIDVVATKAPNHGIYEVQVDGSEPVRFDAYASTKMDQQVLGTIADLDEGPHTLKLTVTGDKNPQASANSGEIDFLEFIIKPSIQ
;
A
#
# COMPACT_ATOMS: atom_id res chain seq x y z
N MET A 1 -12.08 1.88 -3.89
CA MET A 1 -10.79 1.35 -4.38
C MET A 1 -11.07 0.28 -5.42
N LYS A 2 -10.24 0.18 -6.46
CA LYS A 2 -10.32 -0.85 -7.51
C LYS A 2 -9.02 -1.63 -7.53
N TYR A 3 -9.09 -2.94 -7.35
CA TYR A 3 -7.95 -3.85 -7.39
C TYR A 3 -7.83 -4.51 -8.77
N THR A 4 -6.62 -4.63 -9.30
CA THR A 4 -6.33 -5.26 -10.59
C THR A 4 -5.13 -6.20 -10.47
N GLY A 5 -5.25 -7.40 -11.02
CA GLY A 5 -4.16 -8.39 -11.07
C GLY A 5 -4.14 -9.35 -9.87
N GLY A 6 -5.09 -10.28 -9.78
CA GLY A 6 -4.96 -11.43 -8.85
C GLY A 6 -5.02 -11.12 -7.36
N TRP A 7 -5.40 -9.90 -6.95
CA TRP A 7 -5.70 -9.58 -5.56
C TRP A 7 -6.79 -10.49 -5.00
N SER A 8 -6.57 -10.96 -3.79
CA SER A 8 -7.50 -11.73 -2.98
C SER A 8 -7.87 -10.94 -1.73
N LYS A 9 -9.01 -11.28 -1.13
CA LYS A 9 -9.48 -10.66 0.12
C LYS A 9 -9.74 -11.75 1.15
N SER A 10 -9.28 -11.53 2.37
CA SER A 10 -9.63 -12.34 3.54
C SER A 10 -10.43 -11.49 4.53
N THR A 11 -11.34 -12.09 5.29
CA THR A 11 -12.18 -11.40 6.28
C THR A 11 -12.24 -12.19 7.59
N GLY A 12 -12.73 -11.56 8.66
CA GLY A 12 -12.93 -12.21 9.96
C GLY A 12 -11.76 -12.06 10.93
N TYR A 13 -10.92 -11.04 10.73
CA TYR A 13 -9.75 -10.75 11.56
C TYR A 13 -9.80 -9.34 12.19
N PRO A 14 -10.87 -9.00 12.95
CA PRO A 14 -11.08 -7.64 13.47
C PRO A 14 -9.98 -7.15 14.43
N ASP A 15 -9.26 -8.08 15.07
CA ASP A 15 -8.17 -7.75 15.99
C ASP A 15 -6.82 -7.50 15.27
N ARG A 16 -6.77 -7.66 13.94
CA ARG A 16 -5.52 -7.61 13.16
C ARG A 16 -5.54 -6.63 12.01
N PHE A 17 -6.71 -6.39 11.41
CA PHE A 17 -6.87 -5.52 10.25
C PHE A 17 -8.02 -4.55 10.46
N SER A 18 -7.92 -3.38 9.83
CA SER A 18 -8.99 -2.39 9.83
C SER A 18 -10.26 -3.00 9.21
N ASN A 19 -11.40 -2.82 9.87
CA ASN A 19 -12.67 -3.48 9.50
C ASN A 19 -12.62 -5.03 9.44
N GLY A 20 -11.54 -5.64 9.91
CA GLY A 20 -11.35 -7.09 9.94
C GLY A 20 -11.10 -7.76 8.59
N ASP A 21 -10.68 -7.01 7.56
CA ASP A 21 -10.32 -7.54 6.25
C ASP A 21 -8.92 -7.13 5.77
N GLU A 22 -8.29 -7.99 4.98
CA GLU A 22 -7.00 -7.72 4.32
C GLU A 22 -7.11 -7.99 2.82
N HIS A 23 -6.29 -7.31 2.02
CA HIS A 23 -6.16 -7.55 0.59
C HIS A 23 -4.74 -7.97 0.28
N TRP A 24 -4.55 -9.11 -0.36
CA TRP A 24 -3.22 -9.67 -0.59
C TRP A 24 -3.04 -10.26 -1.99
N VAL A 25 -1.78 -10.44 -2.39
CA VAL A 25 -1.40 -11.02 -3.66
C VAL A 25 -0.10 -11.81 -3.53
N ASN A 26 -0.06 -12.99 -4.15
CA ASN A 26 1.16 -13.76 -4.37
C ASN A 26 1.57 -13.65 -5.83
N LEU A 27 2.78 -13.18 -6.08
CA LEU A 27 3.22 -12.86 -7.44
C LEU A 27 3.81 -14.07 -8.16
N LYS A 28 3.53 -14.14 -9.46
CA LYS A 28 4.28 -14.92 -10.44
C LYS A 28 5.30 -14.01 -11.13
N PRO A 29 6.37 -14.57 -11.75
CA PRO A 29 7.30 -13.76 -12.52
C PRO A 29 6.60 -12.92 -13.58
N GLY A 30 6.84 -11.60 -13.56
CA GLY A 30 6.23 -10.64 -14.49
C GLY A 30 4.95 -9.97 -13.98
N ASP A 31 4.33 -10.46 -12.89
CA ASP A 31 3.14 -9.82 -12.33
C ASP A 31 3.45 -8.40 -11.82
N LYS A 32 2.47 -7.51 -11.99
CA LYS A 32 2.47 -6.09 -11.54
C LYS A 32 1.06 -5.69 -11.09
N PRO A 33 0.52 -6.33 -10.04
CA PRO A 33 -0.83 -6.02 -9.59
C PRO A 33 -0.85 -4.65 -8.93
N TYR A 34 -1.98 -3.97 -9.04
CA TYR A 34 -2.12 -2.61 -8.54
C TYR A 34 -3.54 -2.34 -8.03
N LEU A 35 -3.67 -1.30 -7.23
CA LEU A 35 -4.95 -0.72 -6.84
C LEU A 35 -5.00 0.75 -7.23
N GLU A 36 -6.20 1.24 -7.53
CA GLU A 36 -6.48 2.64 -7.84
C GLU A 36 -7.60 3.18 -6.96
N VAL A 37 -7.51 4.46 -6.58
CA VAL A 37 -8.50 5.14 -5.75
C VAL A 37 -8.45 6.64 -5.95
N ASN A 38 -9.64 7.24 -6.03
CA ASN A 38 -9.80 8.68 -5.98
C ASN A 38 -10.02 9.10 -4.54
N PHE A 39 -9.37 10.17 -4.10
CA PHE A 39 -9.52 10.72 -2.75
C PHE A 39 -9.50 12.24 -2.77
N ILE A 40 -9.94 12.85 -1.68
CA ILE A 40 -9.80 14.30 -1.43
C ILE A 40 -8.95 14.44 -0.18
N GLY A 41 -7.86 15.18 -0.26
CA GLY A 41 -6.89 15.31 0.83
C GLY A 41 -5.62 15.99 0.38
N ASN A 42 -4.65 16.09 1.27
CA ASN A 42 -3.30 16.55 0.95
C ASN A 42 -2.19 15.63 1.51
N LYS A 43 -2.57 14.52 2.13
CA LYS A 43 -1.67 13.51 2.67
C LYS A 43 -2.29 12.13 2.61
N ILE A 44 -1.44 11.12 2.41
CA ILE A 44 -1.79 9.70 2.37
C ILE A 44 -0.82 8.94 3.27
N ASP A 45 -1.34 8.16 4.21
CA ASP A 45 -0.56 7.11 4.88
C ASP A 45 -0.93 5.74 4.28
N VAL A 46 0.09 4.97 3.89
CA VAL A 46 -0.07 3.64 3.30
C VAL A 46 0.14 2.61 4.41
N VAL A 47 -0.94 1.91 4.80
CA VAL A 47 -0.92 0.98 5.93
C VAL A 47 -1.05 -0.46 5.45
N ALA A 48 -0.12 -1.30 5.90
CA ALA A 48 -0.02 -2.69 5.48
C ALA A 48 0.70 -3.55 6.52
N THR A 49 0.71 -4.86 6.27
CA THR A 49 1.57 -5.81 6.95
C THR A 49 2.98 -5.74 6.42
N LYS A 50 3.95 -5.63 7.33
CA LYS A 50 5.34 -5.94 7.01
C LYS A 50 5.66 -7.39 7.35
N ALA A 51 6.33 -8.12 6.46
CA ALA A 51 6.62 -9.53 6.67
C ALA A 51 7.87 -10.01 5.89
N PRO A 52 8.44 -11.18 6.26
CA PRO A 52 9.67 -11.67 5.61
C PRO A 52 9.53 -11.99 4.13
N ASN A 53 8.30 -12.21 3.66
CA ASN A 53 7.96 -12.58 2.28
C ASN A 53 7.37 -11.43 1.46
N HIS A 54 7.36 -10.20 2.00
CA HIS A 54 6.74 -9.05 1.32
C HIS A 54 7.77 -8.25 0.50
N GLY A 55 7.29 -7.72 -0.63
CA GLY A 55 8.10 -7.01 -1.62
C GLY A 55 8.04 -5.48 -1.53
N ILE A 56 8.45 -4.84 -2.63
CA ILE A 56 8.47 -3.39 -2.77
C ILE A 56 7.19 -2.90 -3.44
N TYR A 57 6.69 -1.78 -2.94
CA TYR A 57 5.50 -1.07 -3.43
C TYR A 57 5.94 0.21 -4.12
N GLU A 58 5.22 0.60 -5.16
CA GLU A 58 5.30 1.91 -5.79
C GLU A 58 3.97 2.62 -5.62
N VAL A 59 4.02 3.87 -5.14
CA VAL A 59 2.85 4.71 -4.93
C VAL A 59 3.01 5.98 -5.77
N GLN A 60 2.05 6.21 -6.64
CA GLN A 60 2.00 7.34 -7.55
C GLN A 60 0.69 8.10 -7.32
N VAL A 61 0.77 9.43 -7.24
CA VAL A 61 -0.39 10.33 -7.13
C VAL A 61 -0.43 11.23 -8.36
N ASP A 62 -1.56 11.28 -9.06
CA ASP A 62 -1.79 12.11 -10.26
C ASP A 62 -0.74 11.95 -11.38
N GLY A 63 -0.17 10.75 -11.52
CA GLY A 63 0.83 10.47 -12.54
C GLY A 63 2.23 11.03 -12.25
N SER A 64 2.48 11.54 -11.04
CA SER A 64 3.80 11.98 -10.57
C SER A 64 4.82 10.83 -10.51
N GLU A 65 6.10 11.14 -10.25
CA GLU A 65 7.11 10.09 -10.08
C GLU A 65 6.76 9.16 -8.91
N PRO A 66 6.78 7.82 -9.09
CA PRO A 66 6.42 6.90 -8.02
C PRO A 66 7.39 6.94 -6.84
N VAL A 67 6.85 6.87 -5.63
CA VAL A 67 7.64 6.67 -4.40
C VAL A 67 7.63 5.20 -4.02
N ARG A 68 8.79 4.68 -3.62
CA ARG A 68 8.98 3.25 -3.29
C ARG A 68 8.97 2.99 -1.80
N PHE A 69 8.19 2.00 -1.36
CA PHE A 69 8.11 1.56 0.03
C PHE A 69 8.45 0.07 0.18
N ASP A 70 9.30 -0.26 1.15
CA ASP A 70 9.70 -1.64 1.46
C ASP A 70 8.82 -2.22 2.58
N ALA A 71 8.07 -3.27 2.24
CA ALA A 71 7.22 -4.00 3.18
C ALA A 71 7.95 -5.19 3.83
N TYR A 72 9.24 -5.40 3.57
CA TYR A 72 10.02 -6.40 4.28
C TYR A 72 10.16 -6.08 5.78
N ALA A 73 10.00 -7.10 6.60
CA ALA A 73 10.49 -7.16 7.98
C ALA A 73 10.85 -8.60 8.34
N SER A 74 11.81 -8.82 9.23
CA SER A 74 12.21 -10.17 9.67
C SER A 74 11.12 -10.89 10.50
N THR A 75 10.11 -10.17 10.98
CA THR A 75 8.97 -10.71 11.71
C THR A 75 7.70 -10.01 11.23
N LYS A 76 6.61 -10.76 11.13
CA LYS A 76 5.32 -10.26 10.67
C LYS A 76 4.77 -9.23 11.66
N MET A 77 4.39 -8.06 11.15
CA MET A 77 3.76 -6.98 11.91
C MET A 77 2.61 -6.43 11.07
N ASP A 78 1.39 -6.51 11.58
CA ASP A 78 0.18 -6.03 10.91
C ASP A 78 0.01 -4.52 11.19
N GLN A 79 -0.77 -3.82 10.36
CA GLN A 79 -1.13 -2.40 10.54
C GLN A 79 0.05 -1.42 10.64
N GLN A 80 1.10 -1.63 9.84
CA GLN A 80 2.28 -0.77 9.82
C GLN A 80 2.17 0.30 8.74
N VAL A 81 2.53 1.54 9.07
CA VAL A 81 2.73 2.59 8.06
C VAL A 81 3.97 2.23 7.24
N LEU A 82 3.77 1.83 5.99
CA LEU A 82 4.86 1.57 5.05
C LEU A 82 5.54 2.86 4.61
N GLY A 83 4.75 3.91 4.47
CA GLY A 83 5.20 5.22 4.06
C GLY A 83 4.08 6.22 3.97
N THR A 84 4.48 7.47 3.78
CA THR A 84 3.61 8.63 3.73
C THR A 84 3.91 9.42 2.47
N ILE A 85 2.85 9.82 1.76
CA ILE A 85 2.91 10.89 0.76
C ILE A 85 2.27 12.11 1.39
N ALA A 86 2.97 13.24 1.42
CA ALA A 86 2.51 14.48 2.04
C ALA A 86 2.73 15.67 1.10
N ASP A 87 2.31 16.85 1.55
CA ASP A 87 2.51 18.12 0.86
C ASP A 87 1.92 18.12 -0.57
N LEU A 88 0.82 17.38 -0.76
CA LEU A 88 0.01 17.48 -1.97
C LEU A 88 -0.83 18.78 -1.90
N ASP A 89 -1.22 19.31 -3.06
CA ASP A 89 -2.21 20.39 -3.08
C ASP A 89 -3.52 19.92 -2.44
N GLU A 90 -4.19 20.74 -1.63
CA GLU A 90 -5.48 20.33 -1.06
C GLU A 90 -6.53 20.21 -2.18
N GLY A 91 -6.98 18.99 -2.45
CA GLY A 91 -7.95 18.79 -3.52
C GLY A 91 -8.23 17.32 -3.87
N PRO A 92 -8.92 17.09 -5.01
CA PRO A 92 -9.14 15.76 -5.54
C PRO A 92 -7.88 15.20 -6.20
N HIS A 93 -7.58 13.94 -5.91
CA HIS A 93 -6.41 13.22 -6.42
C HIS A 93 -6.77 11.80 -6.84
N THR A 94 -5.92 11.22 -7.69
CA THR A 94 -5.92 9.79 -8.04
C THR A 94 -4.64 9.15 -7.54
N LEU A 95 -4.76 8.17 -6.64
CA LEU A 95 -3.65 7.31 -6.24
C LEU A 95 -3.67 6.01 -7.05
N LYS A 96 -2.48 5.58 -7.46
CA LYS A 96 -2.17 4.22 -7.92
C LYS A 96 -1.06 3.63 -7.06
N LEU A 97 -1.33 2.47 -6.46
CA LEU A 97 -0.33 1.69 -5.73
C LEU A 97 -0.10 0.35 -6.44
N THR A 98 1.17 0.05 -6.73
CA THR A 98 1.59 -1.15 -7.48
C THR A 98 2.51 -2.00 -6.61
N VAL A 99 2.25 -3.31 -6.54
CA VAL A 99 3.25 -4.26 -6.00
C VAL A 99 4.21 -4.58 -7.13
N THR A 100 5.46 -4.15 -6.99
CA THR A 100 6.42 -4.06 -8.10
C THR A 100 6.97 -5.43 -8.53
N GLY A 101 6.86 -6.46 -7.69
CA GLY A 101 7.60 -7.71 -7.89
C GLY A 101 9.10 -7.63 -7.59
N ASP A 102 9.61 -6.45 -7.24
CA ASP A 102 10.93 -6.34 -6.62
C ASP A 102 10.84 -6.67 -5.14
N LYS A 103 11.99 -6.99 -4.54
CA LYS A 103 12.09 -7.28 -3.11
C LYS A 103 13.43 -6.86 -2.54
N ASN A 104 13.43 -6.59 -1.24
CA ASN A 104 14.66 -6.58 -0.45
C ASN A 104 15.42 -7.91 -0.64
N PRO A 105 16.76 -7.92 -0.79
CA PRO A 105 17.53 -9.16 -0.88
C PRO A 105 17.28 -10.15 0.27
N GLN A 106 16.95 -9.64 1.46
CA GLN A 106 16.65 -10.46 2.65
C GLN A 106 15.25 -11.08 2.63
N ALA A 107 14.33 -10.56 1.80
CA ALA A 107 12.99 -11.09 1.72
C ALA A 107 12.98 -12.45 1.02
N SER A 108 12.14 -13.39 1.48
CA SER A 108 12.01 -14.71 0.87
C SER A 108 11.15 -14.72 -0.39
N ALA A 109 10.30 -13.70 -0.58
CA ALA A 109 9.44 -13.51 -1.73
C ALA A 109 9.14 -12.01 -1.96
N ASN A 110 8.23 -11.72 -2.88
CA ASN A 110 7.82 -10.39 -3.30
C ASN A 110 6.29 -10.22 -3.24
N SER A 111 5.62 -10.97 -2.37
CA SER A 111 4.17 -10.87 -2.18
C SER A 111 3.77 -9.49 -1.64
N GLY A 112 2.49 -9.16 -1.75
CA GLY A 112 1.95 -7.93 -1.18
C GLY A 112 0.70 -8.19 -0.34
N GLU A 113 0.49 -7.34 0.65
CA GLU A 113 -0.72 -7.16 1.45
C GLU A 113 -0.96 -5.65 1.66
N ILE A 114 -2.22 -5.22 1.72
CA ILE A 114 -2.65 -3.86 2.09
C ILE A 114 -3.85 -3.99 3.02
N ASP A 115 -3.75 -3.30 4.17
CA ASP A 115 -4.85 -3.17 5.12
C ASP A 115 -5.75 -2.00 4.68
N PHE A 116 -5.24 -0.77 4.78
CA PHE A 116 -5.96 0.42 4.35
C PHE A 116 -5.05 1.57 3.89
N LEU A 117 -5.67 2.55 3.25
CA LEU A 117 -5.08 3.85 2.96
C LEU A 117 -5.80 4.90 3.81
N GLU A 118 -5.03 5.69 4.54
CA GLU A 118 -5.56 6.82 5.29
C GLU A 118 -5.38 8.09 4.47
N PHE A 119 -6.49 8.70 4.05
CA PHE A 119 -6.50 9.99 3.38
C PHE A 119 -6.75 11.10 4.40
N ILE A 120 -5.87 12.09 4.43
CA ILE A 120 -5.87 13.12 5.45
C ILE A 120 -5.98 14.48 4.77
N ILE A 121 -6.86 15.33 5.30
CA ILE A 121 -6.87 16.78 5.06
C ILE A 121 -6.16 17.43 6.24
N LYS A 122 -4.93 17.86 6.05
CA LYS A 122 -4.20 18.68 7.03
C LYS A 122 -4.45 20.15 6.74
N PRO A 123 -4.84 20.97 7.72
CA PRO A 123 -4.87 22.40 7.54
C PRO A 123 -3.47 22.89 7.16
N SER A 124 -3.35 23.69 6.10
CA SER A 124 -2.14 24.45 5.84
C SER A 124 -1.83 25.30 7.07
N ILE A 125 -0.66 25.10 7.68
CA ILE A 125 -0.22 26.00 8.76
C ILE A 125 0.05 27.35 8.10
N GLN A 126 -0.79 28.32 8.42
CA GLN A 126 -0.67 29.70 7.95
C GLN A 126 0.38 30.47 8.75
#